data_AF-A0A3D4B0R2-F1
#
_entry.id   AF-A0A3D4B0R2-F1
#
_cell.length_a   1.000
_cell.length_b   1.000
_cell.length_c   1.000
_cell.angle_alpha   90.00
_cell.angle_beta   90.00
_cell.angle_gamma   90.00
#
_symmetry.space_group_name_H-M   'P 1'
#
loop_
_entity.id
_entity.type
_entity.pdbx_description
1 polymer ?
#
loop_
_entity_poly.entity_id
_entity_poly.type
_entity_poly.pdbx_seq_one_letter_code
_entity_poly.pdbx_strand_id
1 'polypeptide(L)'
;DRFTDLIRFEVDRTRALFDIGLQLCPLLDKRVRGDIELFNRGGLAILDQIEKKGYDVLSRRPSLSKQKKVSLMLRYMLKRMF
;
A
#
# COMPACT_ATOMS: atom_id res chain seq x y z
N ASP A 1 -16.69 -12.40 -12.90
CA ASP A 1 -17.59 -11.21 -12.95
C ASP A 1 -16.77 -10.11 -13.60
N ARG A 2 -17.25 -9.52 -14.70
CA ARG A 2 -16.47 -8.54 -15.48
C ARG A 2 -15.94 -7.39 -14.62
N PHE A 3 -16.68 -6.97 -13.60
CA PHE A 3 -16.22 -5.91 -12.71
C PHE A 3 -15.09 -6.39 -11.80
N THR A 4 -15.27 -7.54 -11.15
CA THR A 4 -14.23 -8.17 -10.32
C THR A 4 -12.94 -8.42 -11.11
N ASP A 5 -13.06 -8.88 -12.35
CA ASP A 5 -11.89 -9.17 -13.20
C ASP A 5 -11.16 -7.87 -13.61
N LEU A 6 -11.90 -6.78 -13.87
CA LEU A 6 -11.31 -5.45 -14.08
C LEU A 6 -10.58 -4.95 -12.82
N ILE A 7 -11.21 -5.06 -11.64
CA ILE A 7 -10.56 -4.61 -10.39
C ILE A 7 -9.33 -5.46 -10.08
N ARG A 8 -9.36 -6.78 -10.34
CA ARG A 8 -8.17 -7.63 -10.20
C ARG A 8 -7.04 -7.17 -11.11
N PHE A 9 -7.32 -6.89 -12.38
CA PHE A 9 -6.34 -6.36 -13.32
C PHE A 9 -5.71 -5.04 -12.80
N GLU A 10 -6.52 -4.10 -12.32
CA GLU A 10 -6.00 -2.84 -11.79
C GLU A 10 -5.21 -3.02 -10.49
N VAL A 11 -5.61 -3.96 -9.62
CA VAL A 11 -4.86 -4.32 -8.41
C VAL A 11 -3.47 -4.85 -8.77
N ASP A 12 -3.38 -5.80 -9.71
CA ASP A 12 -2.12 -6.40 -10.14
C ASP A 12 -1.20 -5.36 -10.78
N ARG A 13 -1.74 -4.52 -11.67
CA ARG A 13 -1.01 -3.41 -12.29
C ARG A 13 -0.49 -2.42 -11.26
N THR A 14 -1.33 -2.05 -10.28
CA THR A 14 -0.95 -1.10 -9.23
C THR A 14 0.12 -1.68 -8.32
N ARG A 15 0.05 -2.97 -7.99
CA ARG A 15 1.06 -3.67 -7.19
C ARG A 15 2.43 -3.62 -7.87
N ALA A 16 2.48 -3.92 -9.18
CA ALA A 16 3.72 -3.82 -9.95
C ALA A 16 4.31 -2.40 -9.96
N LEU A 17 3.47 -1.37 -10.10
CA LEU A 17 3.92 0.03 -10.05
C LEU A 17 4.47 0.42 -8.68
N PHE A 18 3.86 -0.05 -7.59
CA PHE A 18 4.38 0.16 -6.24
C PHE A 18 5.74 -0.51 -6.04
N ASP A 19 5.92 -1.72 -6.55
CA ASP A 19 7.19 -2.45 -6.46
C ASP A 19 8.31 -1.72 -7.22
N ILE A 20 8.03 -1.23 -8.43
CA ILE A 20 8.95 -0.37 -9.19
C ILE A 20 9.27 0.90 -8.38
N GLY A 21 8.26 1.56 -7.82
CA GLY A 21 8.44 2.78 -7.02
C GLY A 21 9.30 2.56 -5.77
N LEU A 22 9.15 1.41 -5.10
CA LEU A 22 9.96 1.05 -3.93
C LEU A 22 11.44 0.86 -4.26
N GLN A 23 11.76 0.36 -5.45
CA GLN A 23 13.15 0.22 -5.92
C GLN A 23 13.85 1.57 -6.14
N LEU A 24 13.08 2.65 -6.34
CA LEU A 24 13.61 4.01 -6.51
C LEU A 24 13.84 4.73 -5.17
N CYS A 25 13.26 4.25 -4.06
CA CYS A 25 13.39 4.88 -2.75
C CYS A 25 14.84 5.12 -2.27
N PRO A 26 15.82 4.24 -2.54
CA PRO A 26 17.22 4.50 -2.19
C PRO A 26 17.83 5.74 -2.84
N LEU A 27 17.29 6.19 -3.98
CA LEU A 27 17.73 7.39 -4.70
C LEU A 27 17.23 8.70 -4.05
N LEU A 28 16.24 8.60 -3.16
CA LEU A 28 15.65 9.75 -2.47
C LEU A 28 16.54 10.24 -1.34
N ASP A 29 16.47 11.55 -1.08
CA ASP A 29 17.03 12.17 0.12
C ASP A 29 16.47 11.48 1.38
N LYS A 30 17.35 11.25 2.37
CA LYS A 30 17.02 10.55 3.62
C LYS A 30 15.83 11.19 4.36
N ARG A 31 15.65 12.51 4.25
CA ARG A 31 14.57 13.27 4.91
C ARG A 31 13.17 12.90 4.42
N VAL A 32 13.03 12.52 3.14
CA VAL A 32 11.73 12.22 2.51
C VAL A 32 11.54 10.74 2.19
N ARG A 33 12.63 9.97 2.13
CA ARG A 33 12.63 8.54 1.81
C ARG A 33 11.62 7.75 2.65
N GLY A 34 11.61 8.01 3.95
CA GLY A 34 10.71 7.28 4.86
C GLY A 34 9.23 7.53 4.53
N ASP A 35 8.85 8.77 4.22
CA ASP A 35 7.44 9.13 3.95
C ASP A 35 6.95 8.46 2.68
N ILE A 36 7.80 8.41 1.65
CA ILE A 36 7.49 7.79 0.37
C ILE A 36 7.41 6.26 0.52
N GLU A 37 8.34 5.63 1.25
CA GLU A 37 8.24 4.20 1.55
C GLU A 37 6.96 3.87 2.35
N LEU A 38 6.61 4.73 3.31
CA LEU A 38 5.40 4.58 4.12
C LEU A 38 4.14 4.65 3.25
N PHE A 39 4.09 5.61 2.33
CA PHE A 39 3.00 5.76 1.37
C PHE A 39 2.85 4.52 0.49
N ASN A 40 3.93 4.04 -0.12
CA ASN A 40 3.91 2.84 -0.97
C ASN A 40 3.43 1.60 -0.20
N ARG A 41 3.97 1.38 1.01
CA ARG A 41 3.54 0.25 1.86
C ARG A 41 2.08 0.35 2.30
N GLY A 42 1.59 1.57 2.54
CA GLY A 42 0.18 1.83 2.84
C GLY A 42 -0.73 1.45 1.67
N GLY A 43 -0.34 1.82 0.44
CA GLY A 43 -1.03 1.44 -0.79
C GLY A 43 -1.11 -0.08 -0.98
N LEU A 44 0.04 -0.78 -0.91
CA LEU A 44 0.09 -2.24 -0.98
C LEU A 44 -0.82 -2.92 0.06
N ALA A 45 -0.84 -2.39 1.29
CA ALA A 45 -1.69 -2.94 2.33
C ALA A 45 -3.20 -2.75 2.06
N ILE A 46 -3.58 -1.72 1.30
CA ILE A 46 -4.96 -1.53 0.82
C ILE A 46 -5.27 -2.52 -0.30
N LEU A 47 -4.35 -2.77 -1.23
CA LEU A 47 -4.53 -3.80 -2.27
C LEU A 47 -4.81 -5.17 -1.66
N ASP A 48 -4.06 -5.58 -0.62
CA ASP A 48 -4.33 -6.81 0.13
C ASP A 48 -5.75 -6.85 0.73
N GLN A 49 -6.31 -5.70 1.13
CA GLN A 49 -7.67 -5.64 1.67
C GLN A 49 -8.72 -5.75 0.57
N ILE A 50 -8.45 -5.23 -0.62
CA ILE A 50 -9.32 -5.38 -1.79
C ILE A 50 -9.40 -6.86 -2.17
N GLU A 51 -8.26 -7.55 -2.27
CA GLU A 51 -8.20 -8.99 -2.57
C GLU A 51 -8.93 -9.83 -1.51
N LYS A 52 -8.70 -9.56 -0.22
CA LYS A 52 -9.37 -10.27 0.89
C LYS A 52 -10.89 -10.11 0.91
N LYS A 53 -11.40 -9.03 0.32
CA LYS A 53 -12.84 -8.76 0.19
C LYS A 53 -13.41 -9.26 -1.14
N GLY A 54 -12.66 -10.06 -1.89
CA GLY A 54 -13.11 -10.58 -3.19
C GLY A 54 -13.26 -9.49 -4.24
N TYR A 55 -12.47 -8.41 -4.14
CA TYR A 55 -12.50 -7.26 -5.05
C TYR A 55 -13.80 -6.43 -5.00
N ASP A 56 -14.63 -6.63 -3.98
CA ASP A 56 -15.80 -5.79 -3.74
C ASP A 56 -15.39 -4.46 -3.09
N VAL A 57 -15.24 -3.44 -3.94
CA VAL A 57 -14.88 -2.08 -3.55
C VAL A 57 -16.08 -1.13 -3.49
N LEU A 58 -17.21 -1.51 -4.11
CA LEU A 58 -18.39 -0.65 -4.22
C LEU A 58 -19.30 -0.79 -3.00
N SER A 59 -19.46 -2.00 -2.46
CA SER A 59 -20.38 -2.21 -1.33
C SER A 59 -19.79 -1.74 0.00
N ARG A 60 -18.46 -1.84 0.16
CA ARG A 60 -17.77 -1.50 1.41
C ARG A 60 -16.37 -0.95 1.14
N ARG A 61 -16.08 0.24 1.69
CA ARG A 61 -14.75 0.84 1.60
C ARG A 61 -13.65 -0.12 2.08
N PRO A 62 -12.63 -0.44 1.26
CA PRO A 62 -11.41 -1.11 1.71
C PRO A 62 -10.66 -0.16 2.64
N SER A 63 -10.48 -0.55 3.89
CA SER A 63 -9.79 0.28 4.88
C SER A 63 -8.84 -0.58 5.71
N LEU A 64 -7.70 0.01 6.07
CA LEU A 64 -6.80 -0.59 7.04
C LEU A 64 -7.44 -0.48 8.42
N SER A 65 -7.48 -1.61 9.15
CA SER A 65 -7.86 -1.59 10.57
C SER A 65 -6.91 -0.68 11.35
N LYS A 66 -7.39 -0.10 12.47
CA LYS A 66 -6.60 0.80 13.33
C LYS A 66 -5.22 0.20 13.69
N GLN A 67 -5.15 -1.12 13.90
CA GLN A 67 -3.90 -1.84 14.20
C GLN A 67 -2.88 -1.84 13.05
N LYS A 68 -3.33 -1.98 11.78
CA LYS A 68 -2.44 -1.91 10.61
C LYS A 68 -1.94 -0.48 10.37
N LYS A 69 -2.76 0.54 10.66
CA LYS A 69 -2.32 1.94 10.63
C LYS A 69 -1.26 2.23 11.70
N VAL A 70 -1.45 1.69 12.91
CA VAL A 70 -0.50 1.83 14.03
C VAL A 70 0.82 1.11 13.73
N SER A 71 0.81 -0.12 13.20
CA SER A 71 2.06 -0.82 12.88
C SER A 71 2.85 -0.15 11.75
N LEU A 72 2.15 0.46 10.79
CA LEU A 72 2.76 1.21 9.69
C LEU A 72 3.42 2.51 10.21
N MET A 73 2.73 3.26 11.07
CA MET A 73 3.31 4.43 11.73
C MET A 73 4.47 4.07 12.66
N LEU A 74 4.35 2.99 13.44
CA LEU A 74 5.39 2.57 14.38
C LEU A 74 6.68 2.15 13.67
N ARG A 75 6.58 1.45 12.52
CA ARG A 75 7.74 1.15 11.67
C ARG A 75 8.39 2.40 11.10
N TYR A 76 7.59 3.38 10.68
CA TYR A 76 8.11 4.65 10.17
C TYR A 76 8.83 5.45 11.26
N MET A 77 8.27 5.51 12.48
CA MET A 77 8.92 6.15 13.62
C MET A 77 10.24 5.45 14.00
N LEU A 78 10.27 4.11 14.00
CA LEU A 78 11.48 3.34 14.29
C LEU A 78 12.58 3.54 13.24
N LYS A 79 12.23 3.70 11.96
CA LYS A 79 13.20 3.94 10.87
C LYS A 79 13.70 5.40 10.80
N ARG A 80 13.04 6.34 11.51
CA ARG A 80 13.47 7.74 11.61
C ARG A 80 14.34 8.00 12.83
N MET A 81 14.34 7.07 13.80
CA MET A 81 15.07 7.16 15.07
C MET A 81 16.45 6.48 15.03
N PHE A 82 16.73 5.71 13.96
CA PHE A 82 18.00 5.06 13.62
C PHE A 82 18.40 5.41 12.18
#